data_AF-A0A8T5KKW5-F1
#
_entry.id   AF-A0A8T5KKW5-F1
#
_cell.length_a   1.000
_cell.length_b   1.000
_cell.length_c   1.000
_cell.angle_alpha   90.00
_cell.angle_beta   90.00
_cell.angle_gamma   90.00
#
_symmetry.space_group_name_H-M   'P 1'
#
loop_
_entity.id
_entity.type
_entity.pdbx_description
1 polymer ?
#
loop_
_entity_poly.entity_id
_entity_poly.type
_entity_poly.pdbx_seq_one_letter_code
_entity_poly.pdbx_strand_id
1 'polypeptide(L)'
;MSGEKDLSLAYGGQALMEGVMMRSGDTMVMCVRQPDNGIATHSITINSVTKRFKLLSMPFIRGVAMLFETMYYGVQSMMYSANVVLEEEDDEFTLFDYVLLVVMVLAMNGMFIAIPFILTNYLNLTGVLFNVVESIVRLGMFAGYLYVISLWGEVARVLQYHGAEHKAINAFEAGSDMEVDSVAKFSRLNPRCGTSFLFLTVLTSMALFALIPRTTFVARLAYRL
;
A
#
# COMPACT_ATOMS: atom_id res chain seq x y z
N MET A 1 -25.81 29.71 18.62
CA MET A 1 -25.80 28.25 18.39
C MET A 1 -24.43 27.90 17.84
N SER A 2 -23.84 26.85 18.38
CA SER A 2 -22.44 26.46 18.36
C SER A 2 -21.80 26.50 16.97
N GLY A 3 -20.61 27.12 16.90
CA GLY A 3 -19.74 27.05 15.74
C GLY A 3 -19.42 25.60 15.39
N GLU A 4 -19.75 25.21 14.16
CA GLU A 4 -19.23 24.02 13.53
C GLU A 4 -17.71 24.09 13.58
N LYS A 5 -17.11 23.21 14.39
CA LYS A 5 -15.75 22.79 14.11
C LYS A 5 -15.85 22.11 12.74
N ASP A 6 -15.29 22.74 11.71
CA ASP A 6 -14.76 22.03 10.55
C ASP A 6 -13.77 20.99 11.08
N LEU A 7 -14.29 19.84 11.51
CA LEU A 7 -13.51 18.62 11.56
C LEU A 7 -13.17 18.38 10.10
N SER A 8 -11.96 18.77 9.70
CA SER A 8 -11.33 18.25 8.50
C SER A 8 -11.24 16.74 8.67
N LEU A 9 -12.34 16.03 8.43
CA LEU A 9 -12.42 14.58 8.48
C LEU A 9 -11.66 14.12 7.24
N ALA A 10 -10.34 14.06 7.35
CA ALA A 10 -9.52 13.45 6.34
C ALA A 10 -9.87 11.96 6.34
N TYR A 11 -10.62 11.54 5.33
CA TYR A 11 -10.92 10.14 5.08
C TYR A 11 -9.76 9.51 4.31
N GLY A 12 -9.36 8.33 4.73
CA GLY A 12 -8.49 7.45 3.97
C GLY A 12 -9.06 6.04 4.00
N GLY A 13 -8.63 5.19 3.08
CA GLY A 13 -9.08 3.83 3.04
C GLY A 13 -8.02 2.86 2.53
N GLN A 14 -8.45 1.61 2.45
CA GLN A 14 -7.70 0.51 1.87
C GLN A 14 -8.69 -0.43 1.18
N ALA A 15 -8.34 -0.90 -0.01
CA ALA A 15 -9.07 -1.99 -0.64
C ALA A 15 -8.80 -3.31 0.09
N LEU A 16 -9.85 -4.11 0.26
CA LEU A 16 -9.81 -5.44 0.84
C LEU A 16 -10.24 -6.47 -0.21
N MET A 17 -10.14 -7.76 0.11
CA MET A 17 -10.77 -8.80 -0.70
C MET A 17 -12.28 -8.63 -0.60
N GLU A 18 -12.95 -8.46 -1.74
CA GLU A 18 -14.39 -8.21 -1.82
C GLU A 18 -14.91 -7.01 -1.02
N GLY A 19 -14.07 -6.03 -0.70
CA GLY A 19 -14.47 -4.98 0.24
C GLY A 19 -13.58 -3.76 0.29
N VAL A 20 -13.96 -2.84 1.17
CA VAL A 20 -13.21 -1.62 1.46
C VAL A 20 -13.15 -1.39 2.96
N MET A 21 -12.02 -0.85 3.40
CA MET A 21 -11.85 -0.26 4.72
C MET A 21 -11.79 1.26 4.58
N MET A 22 -12.52 1.97 5.43
CA MET A 22 -12.47 3.43 5.54
C MET A 22 -12.09 3.80 6.97
N ARG A 23 -11.18 4.76 7.13
CA ARG A 23 -10.73 5.33 8.40
C ARG A 23 -11.00 6.83 8.42
N SER A 24 -11.56 7.30 9.53
CA SER A 24 -11.65 8.72 9.86
C SER A 24 -11.39 8.92 11.35
N GLY A 25 -10.40 9.74 11.69
CA GLY A 25 -9.96 9.92 13.07
C GLY A 25 -9.59 8.61 13.76
N ASP A 26 -10.31 8.30 14.85
CA ASP A 26 -10.12 7.10 15.67
C ASP A 26 -11.11 5.98 15.31
N THR A 27 -11.85 6.09 14.20
CA THR A 27 -12.81 5.07 13.79
C THR A 27 -12.43 4.49 12.44
N MET A 28 -12.49 3.16 12.35
CA MET A 28 -12.30 2.43 11.12
C MET A 28 -13.49 1.49 10.90
N VAL A 29 -14.01 1.48 9.68
CA VAL A 29 -15.14 0.65 9.27
C VAL A 29 -14.71 -0.17 8.06
N MET A 30 -14.96 -1.46 8.12
CA MET A 30 -14.69 -2.43 7.06
C MET A 30 -16.03 -2.95 6.56
N CYS A 31 -16.23 -2.92 5.24
CA CYS A 31 -17.39 -3.48 4.58
C CYS A 31 -16.92 -4.50 3.53
N VAL A 32 -17.32 -5.76 3.69
CA VAL A 32 -16.89 -6.88 2.83
C VAL A 32 -18.13 -7.59 2.30
N ARG A 33 -18.16 -7.83 0.99
CA ARG A 33 -19.21 -8.62 0.33
C ARG A 33 -18.99 -10.10 0.65
N GLN A 34 -20.03 -10.72 1.19
CA GLN A 34 -20.08 -12.15 1.49
C GLN A 34 -20.41 -12.96 0.23
N PRO A 35 -20.14 -14.29 0.22
CA PRO A 35 -20.54 -15.18 -0.86
C PRO A 35 -22.06 -15.18 -1.16
N ASP A 36 -22.88 -14.94 -0.13
CA ASP A 36 -24.34 -14.81 -0.24
C ASP A 36 -24.82 -13.44 -0.81
N ASN A 37 -23.89 -12.58 -1.24
CA ASN A 37 -24.08 -11.19 -1.66
C ASN A 37 -24.52 -10.21 -0.55
N GLY A 38 -24.57 -10.65 0.71
CA GLY A 38 -24.67 -9.77 1.86
C GLY A 38 -23.42 -8.90 2.04
N ILE A 39 -23.52 -7.89 2.91
CA ILE A 39 -22.38 -7.03 3.28
C ILE A 39 -22.11 -7.20 4.77
N ALA A 40 -21.00 -7.85 5.10
CA ALA A 40 -20.48 -7.89 6.45
C ALA A 40 -19.84 -6.55 6.79
N THR A 41 -20.29 -5.92 7.88
CA THR A 41 -19.78 -4.64 8.35
C THR A 41 -19.13 -4.80 9.71
N HIS A 42 -17.87 -4.39 9.84
CA HIS A 42 -17.14 -4.42 11.10
C HIS A 42 -16.54 -3.05 11.41
N SER A 43 -16.86 -2.52 12.59
CA SER A 43 -16.38 -1.21 13.04
C SER A 43 -15.45 -1.39 14.23
N ILE A 44 -14.28 -0.75 14.17
CA ILE A 44 -13.29 -0.74 15.24
C ILE A 44 -12.93 0.70 15.63
N THR A 45 -12.70 0.89 16.93
CA THR A 45 -12.15 2.15 17.46
C THR A 45 -10.64 1.98 17.64
N ILE A 46 -9.88 2.84 16.98
CA ILE A 46 -8.43 2.87 17.00
C ILE A 46 -7.96 3.56 18.27
N ASN A 47 -7.24 2.81 19.10
CA ASN A 47 -6.55 3.34 20.26
C ASN A 47 -5.14 3.76 19.86
N SER A 48 -4.98 5.01 19.39
CA SER A 48 -3.71 5.41 18.80
C SER A 48 -2.55 5.41 19.80
N VAL A 49 -1.46 4.76 19.43
CA VAL A 49 -0.26 4.62 20.27
C VAL A 49 0.40 5.98 20.50
N THR A 50 0.30 6.88 19.50
CA THR A 50 0.82 8.25 19.58
C THR A 50 0.07 9.13 20.59
N LYS A 51 -1.19 8.82 20.89
CA LYS A 51 -1.97 9.48 21.96
C LYS A 51 -1.62 8.95 23.33
N ARG A 52 -1.20 7.68 23.41
CA ARG A 52 -0.85 6.99 24.66
C ARG A 52 0.54 7.39 25.19
N PHE A 53 1.52 7.57 24.30
CA PHE A 53 2.89 7.91 24.71
C PHE A 53 3.38 9.22 24.09
N LYS A 54 3.69 10.21 24.95
CA LYS A 54 4.16 11.54 24.53
C LYS A 54 5.44 11.53 23.70
N LEU A 55 6.30 10.52 23.88
CA LEU A 55 7.51 10.37 23.07
C LEU A 55 7.18 10.03 21.60
N LEU A 56 6.11 9.27 21.37
CA LEU A 56 5.69 8.84 20.04
C LEU A 56 4.90 9.92 19.28
N SER A 57 4.58 11.05 19.91
CA SER A 57 3.92 12.18 19.25
C SER A 57 4.90 13.23 18.71
N MET A 58 6.21 13.08 18.96
CA MET A 58 7.25 13.94 18.40
C MET A 58 7.32 13.86 16.87
N PRO A 59 7.68 14.94 16.15
CA PRO A 59 7.88 14.89 14.70
C PRO A 59 8.92 13.82 14.33
N PHE A 60 8.83 13.25 13.12
CA PHE A 60 9.53 12.04 12.66
C PHE A 60 9.11 10.74 13.38
N ILE A 61 9.24 10.66 14.71
CA ILE A 61 8.87 9.47 15.50
C ILE A 61 7.38 9.18 15.32
N ARG A 62 6.55 10.22 15.32
CA ARG A 62 5.11 10.15 15.04
C ARG A 62 4.83 9.54 13.68
N GLY A 63 5.59 9.91 12.64
CA GLY A 63 5.40 9.35 11.30
C GLY A 63 5.65 7.85 11.28
N VAL A 64 6.75 7.41 11.89
CA VAL A 64 7.10 5.99 12.03
C VAL A 64 6.04 5.24 12.84
N ALA A 65 5.64 5.76 13.99
CA ALA A 65 4.62 5.15 14.84
C ALA A 65 3.26 5.01 14.11
N MET A 66 2.84 6.04 13.37
CA MET A 66 1.61 6.01 12.58
C MET A 66 1.70 5.03 11.40
N LEU A 67 2.88 4.86 10.79
CA LEU A 67 3.10 3.88 9.74
C LEU A 67 2.90 2.45 10.27
N PHE A 68 3.53 2.11 11.40
CA PHE A 68 3.36 0.80 12.04
C PHE A 68 1.91 0.56 12.49
N GLU A 69 1.26 1.57 13.07
CA GLU A 69 -0.15 1.49 13.46
C GLU A 69 -1.05 1.22 12.24
N THR A 70 -0.86 1.98 11.16
CA THR A 70 -1.64 1.81 9.92
C THR A 70 -1.38 0.46 9.27
N MET A 71 -0.13 -0.02 9.26
CA MET A 71 0.22 -1.35 8.77
C MET A 71 -0.43 -2.45 9.60
N TYR A 72 -0.41 -2.35 10.93
CA TYR A 72 -1.05 -3.31 11.83
C TYR A 72 -2.55 -3.43 11.53
N TYR A 73 -3.27 -2.29 11.50
CA TYR A 73 -4.70 -2.31 11.18
C TYR A 73 -4.96 -2.74 9.73
N GLY A 74 -4.11 -2.36 8.78
CA GLY A 74 -4.22 -2.79 7.39
C GLY A 74 -4.13 -4.31 7.23
N VAL A 75 -3.21 -4.96 7.95
CA VAL A 75 -3.10 -6.43 8.00
C VAL A 75 -4.34 -7.04 8.65
N GLN A 76 -4.81 -6.48 9.78
CA GLN A 76 -6.01 -6.98 10.44
C GLN A 76 -7.25 -6.88 9.54
N SER A 77 -7.41 -5.78 8.79
CA SER A 77 -8.52 -5.63 7.84
C SER A 77 -8.43 -6.63 6.68
N MET A 78 -7.23 -6.93 6.18
CA MET A 78 -7.05 -7.95 5.14
C MET A 78 -7.43 -9.34 5.66
N MET A 79 -6.96 -9.71 6.85
CA MET A 79 -7.32 -10.98 7.50
C MET A 79 -8.82 -11.09 7.73
N TYR A 80 -9.46 -10.03 8.25
CA TYR A 80 -10.91 -9.99 8.40
C TYR A 80 -11.64 -10.23 7.07
N SER A 81 -11.22 -9.56 5.99
CA SER A 81 -11.84 -9.76 4.67
C SER A 81 -11.64 -11.17 4.11
N ALA A 82 -10.47 -11.77 4.35
CA ALA A 82 -10.20 -13.14 3.94
C ALA A 82 -11.15 -14.12 4.62
N ASN A 83 -11.28 -14.00 5.95
CA ASN A 83 -12.14 -14.89 6.74
C ASN A 83 -13.62 -14.75 6.36
N VAL A 84 -14.08 -13.54 6.03
CA VAL A 84 -15.47 -13.31 5.56
C VAL A 84 -15.73 -13.93 4.18
N VAL A 85 -14.75 -13.87 3.28
CA VAL A 85 -14.91 -14.35 1.89
C VAL A 85 -14.77 -15.87 1.79
N LEU A 86 -13.83 -16.45 2.54
CA LEU A 86 -13.48 -17.86 2.41
C LEU A 86 -14.42 -18.78 3.19
N GLU A 87 -15.20 -18.27 4.15
CA GLU A 87 -15.98 -19.09 5.10
C GLU A 87 -15.14 -20.21 5.76
N GLU A 88 -13.81 -20.09 5.72
CA GLU A 88 -12.88 -21.12 6.17
C GLU A 88 -12.85 -21.12 7.71
N GLU A 89 -13.09 -22.31 8.30
CA GLU A 89 -12.59 -22.63 9.63
C GLU A 89 -11.06 -22.49 9.60
N ASP A 90 -10.47 -21.78 10.57
CA ASP A 90 -9.05 -21.45 10.68
C ASP A 90 -8.10 -22.63 10.35
N ASP A 91 -7.75 -22.82 9.07
CA ASP A 91 -6.60 -23.62 8.69
C ASP A 91 -5.35 -22.79 9.04
N GLU A 92 -4.82 -23.03 10.25
CA GLU A 92 -3.58 -22.40 10.70
C GLU A 92 -2.46 -22.69 9.69
N PHE A 93 -1.85 -21.62 9.15
CA PHE A 93 -0.67 -21.72 8.30
C PHE A 93 0.38 -22.64 8.95
N THR A 94 0.87 -23.62 8.19
CA THR A 94 1.93 -24.50 8.66
C THR A 94 3.28 -23.77 8.66
N LEU A 95 4.26 -24.27 9.41
CA LEU A 95 5.64 -23.76 9.35
C LEU A 95 6.18 -23.76 7.92
N PHE A 96 5.80 -24.76 7.11
CA PHE A 96 6.21 -24.85 5.72
C PHE A 96 5.65 -23.68 4.88
N ASP A 97 4.38 -23.31 5.09
CA ASP A 97 3.74 -22.19 4.38
C ASP A 97 4.43 -20.86 4.73
N TYR A 98 4.74 -20.64 6.01
CA TYR A 98 5.50 -19.46 6.44
C TYR A 98 6.90 -19.43 5.82
N VAL A 99 7.62 -20.55 5.81
CA VAL A 99 8.95 -20.64 5.19
C VAL A 99 8.87 -20.38 3.69
N LEU A 100 7.90 -20.99 3.00
CA LEU A 100 7.68 -20.81 1.57
C LEU A 100 7.37 -19.34 1.25
N LEU A 101 6.48 -18.70 2.02
CA LEU A 101 6.16 -17.28 1.88
C LEU A 101 7.41 -16.42 2.01
N VAL A 102 8.21 -16.62 3.06
CA VAL A 102 9.45 -15.87 3.29
C VAL A 102 10.43 -16.06 2.14
N VAL A 103 10.62 -17.30 1.67
CA VAL A 103 11.50 -17.59 0.53
C VAL A 103 11.02 -16.89 -0.73
N MET A 104 9.72 -16.91 -1.03
CA MET A 104 9.14 -16.25 -2.19
C MET A 104 9.31 -14.72 -2.13
N VAL A 105 9.11 -14.11 -0.96
CA VAL A 105 9.33 -12.66 -0.75
C VAL A 105 10.79 -12.27 -0.95
N LEU A 106 11.73 -13.06 -0.40
CA LEU A 106 13.16 -12.83 -0.56
C LEU A 106 13.60 -13.03 -2.02
N ALA A 107 13.10 -14.07 -2.70
CA ALA A 107 13.39 -14.33 -4.10
C ALA A 107 12.86 -13.19 -5.00
N MET A 108 11.64 -12.72 -4.75
CA MET A 108 11.05 -11.59 -5.48
C MET A 108 11.87 -10.31 -5.27
N ASN A 109 12.25 -9.99 -4.03
CA ASN A 109 13.12 -8.84 -3.75
C ASN A 109 14.48 -8.97 -4.44
N GLY A 110 15.11 -10.14 -4.36
CA GLY A 110 16.36 -10.44 -5.05
C GLY A 110 16.24 -10.23 -6.57
N MET A 111 15.13 -10.64 -7.17
CA MET A 111 14.84 -10.43 -8.59
C MET A 111 14.81 -8.94 -8.96
N PHE A 112 14.13 -8.10 -8.18
CA PHE A 112 14.03 -6.65 -8.41
C PHE A 112 15.36 -5.90 -8.21
N ILE A 113 16.32 -6.47 -7.49
CA ILE A 113 17.66 -5.90 -7.32
C ILE A 113 18.62 -6.42 -8.40
N ALA A 114 18.65 -7.74 -8.60
CA ALA A 114 19.62 -8.40 -9.47
C ALA A 114 19.38 -8.11 -10.96
N ILE A 115 18.13 -8.17 -11.42
CA ILE A 115 17.83 -8.04 -12.86
C ILE A 115 18.18 -6.64 -13.39
N PRO A 116 17.74 -5.51 -12.79
CA PRO A 116 18.12 -4.18 -13.27
C PRO A 116 19.63 -3.98 -13.29
N PHE A 117 20.33 -4.49 -12.27
CA PHE A 117 21.77 -4.39 -12.17
C PHE A 117 22.48 -5.17 -13.29
N ILE A 118 22.10 -6.44 -13.50
CA ILE A 118 22.69 -7.31 -14.53
C ILE A 118 22.43 -6.74 -15.93
N LEU A 119 21.18 -6.38 -16.24
CA LEU A 119 20.80 -5.79 -17.53
C LEU A 119 21.58 -4.51 -17.82
N THR A 120 21.70 -3.62 -16.83
CA THR A 120 22.43 -2.36 -17.01
C THR A 120 23.93 -2.58 -17.15
N ASN A 121 24.48 -3.60 -16.49
CA ASN A 121 25.90 -3.95 -16.62
C ASN A 121 26.26 -4.43 -18.03
N TYR A 122 25.36 -5.12 -18.73
CA TYR A 122 25.57 -5.50 -20.15
C TYR A 122 25.70 -4.29 -21.08
N LEU A 123 25.16 -3.13 -20.69
CA LEU A 123 25.27 -1.88 -21.46
C LEU A 123 26.62 -1.18 -21.28
N ASN A 124 27.51 -1.70 -20.43
CA ASN A 124 28.85 -1.14 -20.14
C ASN A 124 28.83 0.35 -19.72
N LEU A 125 27.74 0.80 -19.09
CA LEU A 125 27.57 2.18 -18.65
C LEU A 125 28.41 2.48 -17.39
N THR A 126 28.90 3.71 -17.27
CA THR A 126 29.72 4.14 -16.14
C THR A 126 29.17 5.40 -15.46
N GLY A 127 29.73 5.73 -14.30
CA GLY A 127 29.36 6.91 -13.51
C GLY A 127 27.86 7.00 -13.20
N VAL A 128 27.35 8.24 -13.25
CA VAL A 128 25.95 8.61 -13.02
C VAL A 128 25.01 7.98 -14.05
N LEU A 129 25.46 7.86 -15.30
CA LEU A 129 24.65 7.30 -16.39
C LEU A 129 24.23 5.85 -16.11
N PHE A 130 25.10 5.05 -15.49
CA PHE A 130 24.75 3.71 -15.01
C PHE A 130 23.60 3.76 -13.99
N ASN A 131 23.71 4.61 -12.96
CA ASN A 131 22.70 4.69 -11.89
C ASN A 131 21.35 5.18 -12.42
N VAL A 132 21.36 6.13 -13.34
CA VAL A 132 20.14 6.63 -14.00
C VAL A 132 19.48 5.52 -14.81
N VAL A 133 20.23 4.82 -15.66
CA VAL A 133 19.67 3.74 -16.49
C VAL A 133 19.22 2.56 -15.63
N GLU A 134 19.98 2.15 -14.61
CA GLU A 134 19.58 1.10 -13.66
C GLU A 134 18.23 1.45 -13.02
N SER A 135 18.05 2.71 -12.62
CA SER A 135 16.83 3.17 -11.98
C SER A 135 15.64 3.21 -12.94
N ILE A 136 15.85 3.60 -14.21
CA ILE A 136 14.81 3.54 -15.24
C ILE A 136 14.39 2.10 -15.52
N VAL A 137 15.36 1.18 -15.65
CA VAL A 137 15.10 -0.26 -15.83
C VAL A 137 14.29 -0.80 -14.65
N ARG A 138 14.67 -0.45 -13.41
CA ARG A 138 13.95 -0.85 -12.19
C ARG A 138 12.52 -0.32 -12.16
N LEU A 139 12.31 0.97 -12.48
CA LEU A 139 10.98 1.57 -12.55
C LEU A 139 10.11 0.91 -13.63
N GLY A 140 10.69 0.65 -14.81
CA GLY A 140 10.01 -0.05 -15.90
C GLY A 140 9.61 -1.48 -15.52
N MET A 141 10.51 -2.22 -14.86
CA MET A 141 10.21 -3.55 -14.33
C MET A 141 9.10 -3.52 -13.28
N PHE A 142 9.14 -2.57 -12.34
CA PHE A 142 8.12 -2.42 -11.32
C PHE A 142 6.75 -2.09 -11.91
N ALA A 143 6.68 -1.14 -12.85
CA ALA A 143 5.45 -0.81 -13.56
C ALA A 143 4.94 -1.99 -14.40
N GLY A 144 5.83 -2.72 -15.08
CA GLY A 144 5.50 -3.92 -15.83
C GLY A 144 4.96 -5.04 -14.95
N TYR A 145 5.56 -5.26 -13.78
CA TYR A 145 5.05 -6.20 -12.78
C TYR A 145 3.64 -5.84 -12.33
N LEU A 146 3.40 -4.58 -11.94
CA LEU A 146 2.07 -4.12 -11.54
C LEU A 146 1.04 -4.30 -12.65
N TYR A 147 1.42 -4.02 -13.90
CA TYR A 147 0.57 -4.25 -15.05
C TYR A 147 0.21 -5.73 -15.21
N VAL A 148 1.18 -6.64 -15.18
CA VAL A 148 0.93 -8.08 -15.34
C VAL A 148 0.02 -8.62 -14.23
N ILE A 149 0.30 -8.31 -12.96
CA ILE A 149 -0.55 -8.79 -11.86
C ILE A 149 -1.94 -8.18 -11.91
N SER A 150 -2.11 -6.95 -12.44
CA SER A 150 -3.42 -6.32 -12.57
C SER A 150 -4.36 -7.04 -13.55
N LEU A 151 -3.82 -7.93 -14.39
CA LEU A 151 -4.60 -8.77 -15.30
C LEU A 151 -5.14 -10.04 -14.60
N TRP A 152 -4.62 -10.39 -13.42
CA TRP A 152 -5.09 -11.53 -12.66
C TRP A 152 -6.42 -11.18 -11.98
N GLY A 153 -7.46 -11.96 -12.25
CA GLY A 153 -8.85 -11.72 -11.80
C GLY A 153 -8.99 -11.26 -10.34
N GLU A 154 -8.34 -11.93 -9.39
CA GLU A 154 -8.39 -11.56 -7.97
C GLU A 154 -7.79 -10.18 -7.69
N VAL A 155 -6.60 -9.91 -8.22
CA VAL A 155 -5.91 -8.61 -8.08
C VAL A 155 -6.70 -7.51 -8.79
N ALA A 156 -7.21 -7.80 -9.99
CA ALA A 156 -8.04 -6.89 -10.75
C ALA A 156 -9.28 -6.48 -9.96
N ARG A 157 -9.88 -7.43 -9.21
CA ARG A 157 -11.04 -7.16 -8.36
C ARG A 157 -10.68 -6.27 -7.17
N VAL A 158 -9.58 -6.53 -6.47
CA VAL A 158 -9.09 -5.64 -5.41
C VAL A 158 -8.84 -4.22 -5.94
N LEU A 159 -8.28 -4.08 -7.15
CA LEU A 159 -8.09 -2.78 -7.79
C LEU A 159 -9.41 -2.07 -8.14
N GLN A 160 -10.48 -2.81 -8.44
CA GLN A 160 -11.82 -2.24 -8.62
C GLN A 160 -12.38 -1.68 -7.30
N TYR A 161 -12.24 -2.42 -6.20
CA TYR A 161 -12.60 -1.93 -4.86
C TYR A 161 -11.78 -0.70 -4.45
N HIS A 162 -10.49 -0.66 -4.79
CA HIS A 162 -9.67 0.54 -4.59
C HIS A 162 -10.17 1.75 -5.39
N GLY A 163 -10.56 1.52 -6.65
CA GLY A 163 -11.20 2.56 -7.46
C GLY A 163 -12.51 3.04 -6.85
N ALA A 164 -13.32 2.14 -6.30
CA ALA A 164 -14.57 2.47 -5.63
C ALA A 164 -14.34 3.26 -4.33
N GLU A 165 -13.33 2.89 -3.54
CA GLU A 165 -12.88 3.61 -2.35
C GLU A 165 -12.57 5.09 -2.69
N HIS A 166 -11.73 5.31 -3.70
CA HIS A 166 -11.40 6.68 -4.12
C HIS A 166 -12.62 7.46 -4.60
N LYS A 167 -13.51 6.84 -5.37
CA LYS A 167 -14.75 7.48 -5.82
C LYS A 167 -15.64 7.89 -4.66
N ALA A 168 -15.81 7.00 -3.67
CA ALA A 168 -16.62 7.27 -2.49
C ALA A 168 -16.04 8.43 -1.66
N ILE A 169 -14.72 8.46 -1.46
CA ILE A 169 -14.06 9.56 -0.74
C ILE A 169 -14.24 10.88 -1.51
N ASN A 170 -13.97 10.87 -2.83
CA ASN A 170 -14.09 12.07 -3.66
C ASN A 170 -15.53 12.61 -3.72
N ALA A 171 -16.52 11.73 -3.80
CA ALA A 171 -17.94 12.10 -3.78
C ALA A 171 -18.34 12.72 -2.44
N PHE A 172 -17.91 12.09 -1.34
CA PHE A 172 -18.16 12.59 0.02
C PHE A 172 -17.54 13.97 0.23
N GLU A 173 -16.29 14.17 -0.17
CA GLU A 173 -15.59 15.46 0.00
C GLU A 173 -16.16 16.56 -0.90
N ALA A 174 -16.78 16.20 -2.02
CA ALA A 174 -17.52 17.13 -2.86
C ALA A 174 -18.93 17.46 -2.32
N GLY A 175 -19.36 16.84 -1.21
CA GLY A 175 -20.70 17.01 -0.66
C GLY A 175 -21.80 16.42 -1.55
N SER A 176 -21.47 15.44 -2.39
CA SER A 176 -22.43 14.76 -3.27
C SER A 176 -23.26 13.73 -2.50
N ASP A 177 -24.43 13.39 -3.03
CA ASP A 177 -25.23 12.29 -2.53
C ASP A 177 -24.44 10.98 -2.56
N MET A 178 -24.48 10.22 -1.45
CA MET A 178 -23.77 8.94 -1.28
C MET A 178 -24.55 7.76 -1.86
N GLU A 179 -25.17 7.98 -3.01
CA GLU A 179 -25.85 6.97 -3.81
C GLU A 179 -24.92 6.45 -4.91
N VAL A 180 -25.05 5.17 -5.28
CA VAL A 180 -24.13 4.49 -6.21
C VAL A 180 -24.01 5.25 -7.54
N ASP A 181 -25.12 5.71 -8.11
CA ASP A 181 -25.16 6.43 -9.40
C ASP A 181 -24.45 7.79 -9.35
N SER A 182 -24.48 8.44 -8.18
CA SER A 182 -23.80 9.71 -7.94
C SER A 182 -22.31 9.49 -7.74
N VAL A 183 -21.93 8.55 -6.87
CA VAL A 183 -20.53 8.19 -6.57
C VAL A 183 -19.80 7.68 -7.82
N ALA A 184 -20.47 6.91 -8.68
CA ALA A 184 -19.87 6.34 -9.88
C ALA A 184 -19.30 7.39 -10.85
N LYS A 185 -19.79 8.64 -10.81
CA LYS A 185 -19.35 9.75 -11.67
C LYS A 185 -18.02 10.37 -11.22
N PHE A 186 -17.61 10.13 -9.97
CA PHE A 186 -16.38 10.71 -9.44
C PHE A 186 -15.12 10.01 -9.96
N SER A 187 -14.00 10.73 -9.85
CA SER A 187 -12.70 10.22 -10.26
C SER A 187 -12.24 9.07 -9.37
N ARG A 188 -11.57 8.09 -9.98
CA ARG A 188 -10.82 7.03 -9.30
C ARG A 188 -9.43 7.50 -8.82
N LEU A 189 -9.04 8.74 -9.08
CA LEU A 189 -7.78 9.33 -8.63
C LEU A 189 -8.00 10.11 -7.34
N ASN A 190 -7.19 9.85 -6.32
CA ASN A 190 -7.23 10.57 -5.05
C ASN A 190 -5.81 11.02 -4.67
N PRO A 191 -5.58 12.30 -4.31
CA PRO A 191 -4.26 12.81 -3.98
C PRO A 191 -3.61 12.14 -2.75
N ARG A 192 -4.41 11.53 -1.87
CA ARG A 192 -3.94 10.82 -0.66
C ARG A 192 -3.68 9.33 -0.89
N CYS A 193 -3.82 8.83 -2.11
CA CYS A 193 -3.52 7.45 -2.43
C CYS A 193 -2.04 7.12 -2.14
N GLY A 194 -1.79 5.96 -1.53
CA GLY A 194 -0.44 5.47 -1.23
C GLY A 194 0.46 5.27 -2.46
N THR A 195 -0.10 5.28 -3.68
CA THR A 195 0.69 5.31 -4.91
C THR A 195 1.65 6.50 -4.94
N SER A 196 1.24 7.67 -4.45
CA SER A 196 2.11 8.85 -4.30
C SER A 196 3.29 8.58 -3.36
N PHE A 197 3.06 7.84 -2.27
CA PHE A 197 4.13 7.44 -1.34
C PHE A 197 5.11 6.47 -2.00
N LEU A 198 4.62 5.49 -2.76
CA LEU A 198 5.49 4.58 -3.53
C LEU A 198 6.35 5.33 -4.55
N PHE A 199 5.76 6.25 -5.32
CA PHE A 199 6.50 7.08 -6.26
C PHE A 199 7.56 7.94 -5.56
N LEU A 200 7.21 8.60 -4.44
CA LEU A 200 8.16 9.39 -3.67
C LEU A 200 9.31 8.54 -3.13
N THR A 201 9.02 7.33 -2.64
CA THR A 201 10.02 6.40 -2.10
C THR A 201 10.99 5.96 -3.18
N VAL A 202 10.47 5.57 -4.35
CA VAL A 202 11.30 5.19 -5.50
C VAL A 202 12.17 6.37 -5.94
N LEU A 203 11.60 7.56 -6.17
CA LEU A 203 12.36 8.73 -6.61
C LEU A 203 13.43 9.17 -5.59
N THR A 204 13.09 9.16 -4.30
CA THR A 204 14.03 9.51 -3.22
C THR A 204 15.15 8.48 -3.17
N SER A 205 14.84 7.19 -3.28
CA SER A 205 15.86 6.14 -3.33
C SER A 205 16.80 6.29 -4.53
N MET A 206 16.26 6.64 -5.71
CA MET A 206 17.05 6.89 -6.91
C MET A 206 18.02 8.06 -6.70
N ALA A 207 17.54 9.17 -6.12
CA ALA A 207 18.37 10.33 -5.83
C ALA A 207 19.47 10.02 -4.81
N LEU A 208 19.15 9.29 -3.74
CA LEU A 208 20.13 8.91 -2.71
C LEU A 208 21.20 7.96 -3.26
N PHE A 209 20.81 6.90 -3.98
CA PHE A 209 21.75 5.93 -4.55
C PHE A 209 22.60 6.52 -5.68
N ALA A 210 22.14 7.57 -6.37
CA ALA A 210 22.93 8.29 -7.35
C ALA A 210 24.16 8.99 -6.72
N LEU A 211 24.09 9.38 -5.44
CA LEU A 211 25.14 10.12 -4.72
C LEU A 211 26.16 9.21 -4.01
N ILE A 212 25.90 7.90 -3.90
CA ILE A 212 26.81 6.98 -3.20
C ILE A 212 28.03 6.65 -4.07
N PRO A 213 29.27 6.89 -3.59
CA PRO A 213 30.50 6.59 -4.33
C PRO A 213 30.64 5.09 -4.65
N ARG A 214 31.32 4.79 -5.77
CA ARG A 214 31.55 3.40 -6.20
C ARG A 214 32.51 2.69 -5.23
N THR A 215 31.96 1.75 -4.46
CA THR A 215 32.71 0.77 -3.65
C THR A 215 32.79 -0.57 -4.40
N THR A 216 33.29 -1.62 -3.74
CA THR A 216 33.39 -2.97 -4.31
C THR A 216 32.04 -3.51 -4.78
N PHE A 217 32.04 -4.50 -5.67
CA PHE A 217 30.82 -5.18 -6.12
C PHE A 217 29.93 -5.64 -4.95
N VAL A 218 30.54 -6.25 -3.93
CA VAL A 218 29.85 -6.73 -2.72
C VAL A 218 29.25 -5.58 -1.93
N ALA A 219 30.00 -4.49 -1.73
CA ALA A 219 29.47 -3.32 -1.05
C ALA A 219 28.30 -2.68 -1.83
N ARG A 220 28.37 -2.68 -3.17
CA ARG A 220 27.28 -2.21 -4.05
C ARG A 220 26.01 -3.02 -3.96
N LEU A 221 26.13 -4.34 -3.81
CA LEU A 221 24.99 -5.20 -3.59
C LEU A 221 24.44 -5.04 -2.17
N ALA A 222 25.31 -4.94 -1.17
CA ALA A 222 24.94 -4.86 0.24
C ALA A 222 24.11 -3.62 0.61
N TYR A 223 24.39 -2.45 0.05
CA TYR A 223 23.58 -1.24 0.34
C TYR A 223 22.27 -1.16 -0.45
N ARG A 224 22.04 -2.07 -1.42
CA ARG A 224 20.81 -2.15 -2.22
C ARG A 224 19.81 -3.17 -1.66
N LEU A 225 20.28 -4.10 -0.82
CA LEU A 225 19.48 -5.04 -0.01
C LEU A 225 19.00 -4.34 1.27
#